data_AF-A0A368VLJ9-F1
#
_entry.id   AF-A0A368VLJ9-F1
#
_cell.length_a   1.000
_cell.length_b   1.000
_cell.length_c   1.000
_cell.angle_alpha   90.00
_cell.angle_beta   90.00
_cell.angle_gamma   90.00
#
_symmetry.space_group_name_H-M   'P 1'
#
loop_
_entity.id
_entity.type
_entity.pdbx_description
1 polymer ?
#
loop_
_entity_poly.entity_id
_entity_poly.type
_entity_poly.pdbx_seq_one_letter_code
_entity_poly.pdbx_strand_id
1 'polypeptide(L)' 'MLDDVARKVLTILWNTYRNDPFTIDVAHISHRAQRTDGRVKIAINTLVKKGFVLWDRETKNFRILYSHEDAKPKRWN' A
#
# COMPACT_ATOMS: atom_id res chain seq x y z
N MET A 1 7.26 12.71 4.04
CA MET A 1 5.90 13.17 3.70
C MET A 1 5.42 12.42 2.46
N LEU A 2 4.16 11.96 2.41
CA LEU A 2 3.58 11.33 1.22
C LEU A 2 3.17 12.39 0.19
N ASP A 3 3.39 12.12 -1.09
CA ASP A 3 2.84 12.93 -2.19
C ASP A 3 1.32 12.72 -2.34
N ASP A 4 0.68 13.56 -3.15
CA ASP A 4 -0.78 13.52 -3.39
C ASP A 4 -1.26 12.15 -3.91
N VAL A 5 -0.51 11.55 -4.84
CA VAL A 5 -0.87 10.28 -5.46
C VAL A 5 -0.76 9.15 -4.44
N ALA A 6 0.32 9.10 -3.67
CA ALA A 6 0.53 8.12 -2.63
C ALA A 6 -0.51 8.22 -1.51
N ARG A 7 -0.90 9.44 -1.10
CA ARG A 7 -1.97 9.64 -0.13
C ARG A 7 -3.31 9.12 -0.67
N LYS A 8 -3.65 9.45 -1.92
CA LYS A 8 -4.90 9.00 -2.53
C LYS A 8 -4.96 7.48 -2.71
N VAL A 9 -3.86 6.87 -3.18
CA VAL A 9 -3.74 5.41 -3.29
C VAL A 9 -3.88 4.76 -1.91
N LEU A 10 -3.23 5.30 -0.87
CA LEU A 10 -3.34 4.78 0.49
C LEU A 10 -4.79 4.78 0.99
N THR A 11 -5.54 5.87 0.76
CA THR A 11 -6.96 5.95 1.12
C THR A 11 -7.80 4.89 0.39
N ILE A 12 -7.57 4.68 -0.91
CA ILE A 12 -8.29 3.67 -1.69
C ILE A 12 -7.98 2.27 -1.16
N LEU A 13 -6.70 1.98 -0.93
CA LEU A 13 -6.26 0.71 -0.38
C LEU A 13 -6.94 0.47 0.98
N TRP A 14 -6.93 1.47 1.86
CA TRP A 14 -7.54 1.36 3.19
C TRP A 14 -9.03 1.02 3.11
N ASN A 15 -9.78 1.77 2.30
CA ASN A 15 -11.22 1.57 2.21
C ASN A 15 -11.59 0.25 1.52
N THR A 16 -10.70 -0.30 0.70
CA THR A 16 -10.98 -1.50 -0.09
C THR A 16 -10.44 -2.78 0.56
N TYR A 17 -9.32 -2.70 1.28
CA TYR A 17 -8.54 -3.88 1.69
C TYR A 17 -7.99 -3.82 3.14
N ARG A 18 -8.53 -2.98 4.03
CA ARG A 18 -8.01 -2.83 5.41
C ARG A 18 -8.07 -4.09 6.29
N ASN A 19 -8.96 -5.04 5.99
CA ASN A 19 -9.25 -6.14 6.90
C ASN A 19 -8.42 -7.41 6.62
N ASP A 20 -8.10 -7.67 5.36
CA ASP A 20 -7.51 -8.93 4.91
C ASP A 20 -6.29 -8.69 4.01
N PRO A 21 -5.30 -9.60 4.01
CA PRO A 21 -4.26 -9.60 2.98
C PRO A 21 -4.89 -9.68 1.59
N PHE A 22 -4.35 -8.91 0.64
CA PHE A 22 -4.97 -8.76 -0.68
C PHE A 22 -3.94 -8.78 -1.80
N THR A 23 -4.33 -9.30 -2.95
CA THR A 23 -3.57 -9.07 -4.18
C THR A 23 -3.95 -7.70 -4.75
N ILE A 24 -2.95 -6.91 -5.11
CA ILE A 24 -3.19 -5.58 -5.70
C ILE A 24 -3.73 -5.73 -7.12
N ASP A 25 -4.91 -5.17 -7.36
CA ASP A 25 -5.41 -4.87 -8.69
C ASP A 25 -5.06 -3.42 -9.07
N VAL A 26 -3.98 -3.25 -9.83
CA VAL A 26 -3.50 -1.94 -10.26
C VAL A 26 -4.51 -1.22 -11.14
N ALA A 27 -5.24 -1.94 -12.00
CA ALA A 27 -6.21 -1.34 -12.91
C ALA A 27 -7.41 -0.80 -12.14
N HIS A 28 -7.91 -1.55 -11.16
CA HIS A 28 -8.98 -1.09 -10.27
C HIS A 28 -8.58 0.17 -9.48
N ILE A 29 -7.37 0.17 -8.90
CA ILE A 29 -6.86 1.32 -8.13
C ILE A 29 -6.63 2.52 -9.05
N SER A 30 -6.09 2.31 -10.24
CA SER A 30 -5.87 3.32 -11.29
C SER A 30 -7.15 4.04 -11.65
N HIS A 31 -8.21 3.28 -11.92
CA HIS A 31 -9.53 3.82 -12.22
C HIS A 31 -10.09 4.66 -11.06
N ARG A 32 -10.03 4.15 -9.82
CA ARG A 32 -10.50 4.89 -8.63
C ARG A 32 -9.66 6.11 -8.28
N ALA A 33 -8.35 6.04 -8.50
CA ALA A 33 -7.43 7.14 -8.23
C ALA A 33 -7.53 8.23 -9.30
N GLN A 34 -8.06 7.91 -10.49
CA GLN A 34 -7.99 8.74 -11.70
C GLN A 34 -6.54 9.12 -12.00
N ARG A 35 -5.65 8.12 -11.98
CA ARG A 35 -4.21 8.25 -12.22
C ARG A 35 -3.77 7.07 -13.07
N THR A 36 -2.72 7.25 -13.87
CA THR A 36 -2.19 6.17 -14.71
C THR A 36 -1.61 5.04 -13.86
N ASP A 37 -1.66 3.82 -14.40
CA ASP A 37 -1.09 2.61 -13.78
C ASP A 37 0.37 2.80 -13.36
N GLY A 38 1.17 3.49 -14.18
CA GLY A 38 2.56 3.80 -13.87
C GLY A 38 2.69 4.64 -12.59
N ARG A 39 1.86 5.67 -12.42
CA ARG A 39 1.86 6.49 -11.19
C ARG A 39 1.35 5.72 -9.98
N VAL A 40 0.37 4.85 -10.16
CA VAL A 40 -0.14 3.97 -9.10
C VAL A 40 0.94 3.00 -8.62
N LYS A 41 1.68 2.37 -9.53
CA LYS A 41 2.80 1.47 -9.19
C LYS A 41 3.90 2.21 -8.42
N ILE A 42 4.25 3.43 -8.84
CA ILE A 42 5.23 4.27 -8.13
C ILE A 42 4.71 4.60 -6.72
N ALA A 43 3.44 4.98 -6.59
CA ALA A 43 2.82 5.28 -5.31
C ALA A 43 2.81 4.07 -4.36
N ILE A 44 2.43 2.88 -4.84
CA ILE A 44 2.47 1.64 -4.06
C ILE A 44 3.90 1.36 -3.58
N ASN A 45 4.90 1.47 -4.46
CA ASN A 45 6.30 1.30 -4.08
C ASN A 45 6.73 2.31 -3.02
N THR A 46 6.28 3.56 -3.11
CA THR A 46 6.51 4.58 -2.08
C THR A 46 5.86 4.20 -0.75
N LEU A 47 4.62 3.72 -0.76
CA LEU A 47 3.92 3.28 0.45
C LEU A 47 4.60 2.08 1.12
N VAL A 48 5.10 1.13 0.33
CA VAL A 48 5.90 0.00 0.83
C VAL A 48 7.21 0.49 1.45
N LYS A 49 7.97 1.32 0.74
CA LYS A 49 9.23 1.89 1.25
C LYS A 49 9.05 2.73 2.52
N LYS A 50 7.89 3.35 2.67
CA LYS A 50 7.54 4.16 3.83
C LYS A 50 6.86 3.36 4.94
N GLY A 51 6.66 2.05 4.80
CA GLY A 51 6.08 1.21 5.85
C GLY A 51 4.58 1.45 6.09
N PHE A 52 3.83 1.93 5.10
CA PHE A 52 2.37 2.01 5.17
C PHE A 52 1.71 0.72 4.65
N VAL A 53 2.41 -0.02 3.80
CA VAL A 53 1.95 -1.27 3.20
C VAL A 53 3.07 -2.29 3.29
N LEU A 54 2.78 -3.48 3.83
CA LEU A 54 3.67 -4.63 3.71
C LEU A 54 3.39 -5.34 2.40
N TRP A 55 4.45 -5.76 1.73
CA TRP A 55 4.38 -6.64 0.58
C TRP A 55 5.04 -7.96 0.92
N ASP A 56 4.24 -9.01 1.00
CA ASP A 56 4.70 -10.38 1.09
C ASP A 56 5.03 -10.88 -0.32
N ARG A 57 6.29 -11.23 -0.55
CA ARG A 57 6.78 -11.68 -1.85
C ARG A 57 6.46 -13.15 -2.12
N GLU A 58 6.28 -13.95 -1.08
CA GLU A 58 6.00 -15.39 -1.19
C GLU A 58 4.55 -15.58 -1.62
N THR A 59 3.62 -14.92 -0.92
CA THR A 59 2.20 -14.99 -1.23
C THR A 59 1.74 -13.95 -2.27
N LYS A 60 2.64 -13.03 -2.65
CA LYS A 60 2.35 -11.85 -3.50
C LYS A 60 1.23 -10.95 -2.95
N ASN A 61 0.90 -11.07 -1.67
CA ASN A 61 -0.14 -10.30 -1.02
C ASN A 61 0.41 -9.04 -0.37
N PHE A 62 -0.47 -8.07 -0.26
CA PHE A 62 -0.23 -6.80 0.41
C PHE A 62 -1.07 -6.74 1.67
N ARG A 63 -0.57 -6.04 2.69
CA ARG A 63 -1.30 -5.77 3.93
C ARG A 63 -1.08 -4.32 4.33
N ILE A 64 -2.15 -3.62 4.67
CA ILE A 64 -2.05 -2.22 5.11
C ILE A 64 -1.71 -2.20 6.60
N LEU A 65 -0.80 -1.32 6.99
CA LEU A 65 -0.40 -1.13 8.38
C LEU A 65 -1.21 0.00 9.01
N TYR A 66 -1.82 -0.29 10.16
CA TYR A 66 -2.71 0.60 10.91
C TYR A 66 -1.94 1.69 11.69
N SER A 67 -0.66 1.44 12.00
CA SER A 67 0.22 2.36 12.73
C SER A 67 1.64 2.30 12.18
N HIS A 68 2.26 3.47 11.98
CA HIS A 68 3.69 3.60 11.60
C HIS A 68 4.63 3.02 12.67
N GLU A 69 4.13 2.79 13.89
CA GLU A 69 4.91 2.21 15.00
C GLU A 69 5.09 0.68 14.86
N ASP A 70 4.17 -0.02 14.18
CA ASP A 70 4.30 -1.46 13.89
C ASP A 70 5.26 -1.75 12.72
N ALA A 71 5.68 -0.73 11.97
CA ALA A 71 6.62 -0.85 10.85
C ALA A 71 8.11 -0.86 11.29
N LYS A 72 8.41 -0.64 12.58
CA LYS A 72 9.76 -0.87 13.09
C LYS A 72 10.03 -2.38 13.08
N PRO A 73 11.20 -2.85 12.58
CA PRO A 73 11.55 -4.25 12.71
C PRO A 73 11.57 -4.60 14.20
N LYS A 74 10.56 -5.34 14.66
CA LYS A 74 10.58 -5.94 15.99
C LYS A 74 11.79 -6.86 16.00
N ARG A 75 12.85 -6.48 16.72
CA ARG A 75 13.87 -7.44 17.16
C ARG A 75 13.13 -8.43 18.04
N TRP A 76 12.85 -9.60 17.48
CA TRP A 76 12.46 -10.76 18.27
C TRP A 76 13.69 -11.13 19.11
N ASN A 77 13.57 -11.01 20.43
CA ASN A 77 14.48 -11.64 21.38
C ASN A 77 14.10 -13.11 21.52
#